data_AF-A0A937QM14-F1
#
_entry.id   AF-A0A937QM14-F1
#
_cell.length_a   1.000
_cell.length_b   1.000
_cell.length_c   1.000
_cell.angle_alpha   90.00
_cell.angle_beta   90.00
_cell.angle_gamma   90.00
#
_symmetry.space_group_name_H-M   'P 1'
#
loop_
_entity.id
_entity.type
_entity.pdbx_description
1 polymer ?
#
loop_
_entity_poly.entity_id
_entity_poly.type
_entity_poly.pdbx_seq_one_letter_code
_entity_poly.pdbx_strand_id
1 'polypeptide(L)'
;MRHEVVLTNVYKLRRIVDWIRNQGRLPTDEFGQILPVDDLMGWFGLNECLTMDEQLYIERELKGIIEAESTVLRLGQVRSDMS
;
A
#
# COMPACT_ATOMS: atom_id res chain seq x y z
N MET A 1 18.19 18.33 -21.92
CA MET A 1 16.86 18.43 -21.28
C MET A 1 17.08 18.37 -19.79
N ARG A 2 16.77 19.45 -19.06
CA ARG A 2 16.78 19.43 -17.60
C ARG A 2 15.47 18.79 -17.17
N HIS A 3 15.54 17.64 -16.51
CA HIS A 3 14.38 17.09 -15.82
C HIS A 3 14.00 18.10 -14.74
N GLU A 4 12.93 18.86 -14.96
CA GLU A 4 12.22 19.49 -13.85
C GLU A 4 11.77 18.34 -12.95
N VAL A 5 12.43 18.21 -11.80
CA VAL A 5 11.90 17.42 -10.69
C VAL A 5 10.62 18.15 -10.29
N VAL A 6 9.49 17.69 -10.81
CA VAL A 6 8.17 18.08 -10.30
C VAL A 6 8.26 17.81 -8.80
N LEU A 7 8.17 18.86 -7.98
CA LEU A 7 8.20 18.73 -6.53
C LEU A 7 6.93 17.98 -6.11
N THR A 8 7.01 16.66 -6.13
CA THR A 8 5.97 15.75 -5.65
C THR A 8 5.61 16.20 -4.24
N ASN A 9 4.33 16.48 -4.01
CA ASN A 9 3.89 16.99 -2.73
C ASN A 9 3.94 15.85 -1.69
N VAL A 10 5.09 15.71 -1.03
CA VAL A 10 5.35 14.62 -0.06
C VAL A 10 4.32 14.62 1.07
N TYR A 11 3.78 15.78 1.47
CA TYR A 11 2.74 15.85 2.49
C TYR A 11 1.42 15.23 2.03
N LYS A 12 1.04 15.44 0.76
CA LYS A 12 -0.12 14.78 0.16
C LYS A 12 0.05 13.27 0.18
N LEU A 13 1.19 12.77 -0.30
CA LEU A 13 1.44 11.33 -0.39
C LEU A 13 1.49 10.66 0.97
N ARG A 14 2.20 11.27 1.93
CA ARG A 14 2.22 10.78 3.31
C ARG A 14 0.82 10.70 3.91
N ARG A 15 -0.01 11.72 3.68
CA ARG A 15 -1.39 11.72 4.18
C ARG A 15 -2.25 10.60 3.55
N ILE A 16 -2.01 10.25 2.28
CA ILE A 16 -2.67 9.12 1.63
C ILE A 16 -2.23 7.81 2.28
N VAL A 17 -0.93 7.59 2.46
CA VAL A 17 -0.38 6.38 3.11
C VAL A 17 -0.91 6.24 4.54
N ASP A 18 -0.91 7.32 5.31
CA ASP A 18 -1.45 7.35 6.67
C ASP A 18 -2.95 7.03 6.67
N TRP A 19 -3.71 7.56 5.71
CA TRP A 19 -5.14 7.25 5.57
C TRP A 19 -5.38 5.77 5.26
N ILE A 20 -4.59 5.16 4.35
CA ILE A 20 -4.66 3.73 4.03
C ILE A 20 -4.38 2.88 5.27
N ARG A 21 -3.31 3.17 6.01
CA ARG A 21 -2.95 2.45 7.25
C ARG A 21 -4.04 2.54 8.32
N ASN A 22 -4.78 3.65 8.35
CA ASN A 22 -5.87 3.85 9.29
C ASN A 22 -7.19 3.15 8.90
N GLN A 23 -7.29 2.56 7.70
CA GLN A 23 -8.48 1.77 7.31
C GLN A 23 -8.54 0.39 8.00
N GLY A 24 -7.47 -0.02 8.68
CA GLY A 24 -7.36 -1.35 9.29
C GLY A 24 -6.63 -2.31 8.36
N ARG A 25 -7.15 -3.53 8.20
CA ARG A 25 -6.52 -4.57 7.35
C ARG A 25 -6.66 -4.19 5.88
N LEU A 26 -5.64 -4.50 5.09
CA LEU A 26 -5.71 -4.31 3.65
C LEU A 26 -6.83 -5.18 3.03
N PRO A 27 -7.47 -4.69 1.94
CA PRO A 27 -8.39 -5.47 1.13
C PRO A 27 -7.77 -6.82 0.70
N THR A 28 -8.60 -7.86 0.73
CA THR A 28 -8.22 -9.22 0.35
C THR A 28 -9.10 -9.76 -0.78
N ASP A 29 -8.60 -10.75 -1.49
CA ASP A 29 -9.38 -11.54 -2.45
C ASP A 29 -10.37 -12.50 -1.77
N GLU A 30 -11.07 -13.29 -2.59
CA GLU A 30 -12.03 -14.32 -2.13
C GLU A 30 -11.38 -15.45 -1.32
N PHE A 31 -10.06 -15.63 -1.42
CA PHE A 31 -9.28 -16.60 -0.66
C PHE A 31 -8.67 -15.99 0.61
N GLY A 32 -8.92 -14.71 0.88
CA GLY A 32 -8.36 -13.99 2.03
C GLY A 32 -6.90 -13.58 1.87
N GLN A 33 -6.34 -13.63 0.66
CA GLN A 33 -5.00 -13.12 0.37
C GLN A 33 -5.06 -11.61 0.12
N ILE A 34 -4.08 -10.87 0.62
CA ILE A 34 -4.00 -9.42 0.40
C ILE A 34 -3.89 -9.16 -1.11
N LEU A 35 -4.71 -8.22 -1.61
CA LEU A 35 -4.72 -7.87 -3.03
C LEU A 35 -3.33 -7.40 -3.50
N PRO A 36 -2.95 -7.67 -4.76
CA PRO A 36 -1.72 -7.14 -5.32
C PRO A 36 -1.79 -5.61 -5.43
N VAL A 37 -0.62 -4.98 -5.58
CA VAL A 37 -0.48 -3.52 -5.54
C VAL A 37 -1.39 -2.82 -6.55
N ASP A 38 -1.43 -3.32 -7.79
CA ASP A 38 -2.22 -2.71 -8.87
C ASP A 38 -3.72 -2.72 -8.54
N ASP A 39 -4.20 -3.82 -7.95
CA ASP A 39 -5.59 -3.96 -7.51
C ASP A 39 -5.88 -3.10 -6.29
N LEU A 40 -4.93 -2.95 -5.35
CA LEU A 40 -5.07 -2.01 -4.23
C LEU A 40 -5.12 -0.55 -4.71
N MET A 41 -4.29 -0.20 -5.69
CA MET A 41 -4.29 1.13 -6.31
C MET A 41 -5.65 1.41 -6.95
N GLY A 42 -6.25 0.43 -7.62
CA GLY A 42 -7.61 0.51 -8.17
C GLY A 42 -8.67 0.58 -7.07
N TRP A 43 -8.58 -0.27 -6.05
CA TRP A 43 -9.52 -0.33 -4.92
C TRP A 43 -9.62 1.00 -4.18
N PHE A 44 -8.50 1.66 -3.94
CA PHE A 44 -8.46 2.99 -3.31
C PHE A 44 -8.69 4.15 -4.29
N GLY A 45 -8.95 3.88 -5.58
CA GLY A 45 -9.21 4.89 -6.60
C GLY A 45 -8.00 5.78 -6.92
N LEU A 46 -6.78 5.32 -6.65
CA LEU A 46 -5.56 6.13 -6.72
C LEU A 46 -5.05 6.32 -8.16
N ASN A 47 -5.34 5.36 -9.05
CA ASN A 47 -4.94 5.41 -10.45
C ASN A 47 -5.48 6.64 -11.19
N GLU A 48 -6.65 7.14 -10.78
CA GLU A 48 -7.30 8.30 -11.41
C GLU A 48 -6.99 9.62 -10.69
N CYS A 49 -6.51 9.55 -9.43
CA CYS A 49 -6.34 10.71 -8.55
C CYS A 49 -4.89 11.22 -8.47
N LEU A 50 -3.92 10.41 -8.90
CA LEU A 50 -2.50 10.67 -8.74
C LEU A 50 -1.80 10.77 -10.08
N THR A 51 -0.75 11.60 -10.16
CA THR A 51 0.15 11.60 -11.31
C THR A 51 0.97 10.31 -11.35
N MET A 52 1.56 9.98 -12.50
CA MET A 52 2.39 8.77 -12.62
C MET A 52 3.54 8.71 -11.61
N ASP A 53 4.20 9.83 -11.32
CA ASP A 53 5.26 9.90 -10.30
C ASP A 53 4.73 9.70 -8.88
N GLU A 54 3.54 10.22 -8.59
CA GLU A 54 2.86 10.01 -7.30
C GLU A 54 2.40 8.56 -7.14
N GLN A 55 1.88 7.94 -8.20
CA GLN A 55 1.50 6.53 -8.22
C GLN A 55 2.70 5.64 -7.92
N LEU A 56 3.84 5.85 -8.60
CA LEU A 56 5.08 5.11 -8.36
C LEU A 56 5.55 5.18 -6.91
N TYR A 57 5.37 6.34 -6.26
CA TYR A 57 5.68 6.48 -4.84
C TYR A 57 4.72 5.68 -3.96
N ILE A 58 3.41 5.80 -4.18
CA ILE A 58 2.40 5.09 -3.38
C ILE A 58 2.49 3.57 -3.57
N GLU A 59 2.76 3.09 -4.79
CA GLU A 59 2.99 1.67 -5.06
C GLU A 59 4.13 1.10 -4.19
N ARG A 60 5.21 1.85 -4.01
CA ARG A 60 6.34 1.43 -3.16
C ARG A 60 5.93 1.34 -1.69
N GLU A 61 5.16 2.32 -1.21
CA GLU A 61 4.65 2.32 0.15
C GLU A 61 3.66 1.16 0.38
N LEU A 62 2.76 0.90 -0.57
CA LEU A 62 1.82 -0.23 -0.53
C LEU A 62 2.56 -1.57 -0.50
N LYS A 63 3.60 -1.76 -1.30
CA LYS A 63 4.45 -2.98 -1.24
C LYS A 63 4.99 -3.21 0.17
N GLY A 64 5.49 -2.17 0.82
CA GLY A 64 5.97 -2.25 2.20
C GLY A 64 4.88 -2.59 3.21
N ILE A 65 3.67 -2.04 3.05
CA ILE A 65 2.53 -2.36 3.93
C ILE A 65 2.10 -3.83 3.75
N ILE A 66 1.99 -4.31 2.50
CA ILE A 66 1.64 -5.71 2.20
C ILE A 66 2.67 -6.65 2.84
N GLU A 67 3.96 -6.35 2.69
CA GLU A 67 5.03 -7.15 3.29
C GLU A 67 4.94 -7.18 4.82
N ALA A 68 4.69 -6.02 5.44
CA ALA A 68 4.53 -5.91 6.87
C ALA A 68 3.32 -6.71 7.38
N GLU A 69 2.14 -6.56 6.77
CA GLU A 69 0.95 -7.32 7.14
C GLU A 69 1.15 -8.83 6.95
N SER A 70 1.72 -9.23 5.81
CA SER A 70 2.04 -10.64 5.53
C SER A 70 2.99 -11.22 6.58
N THR A 71 3.98 -10.45 7.03
CA THR A 71 4.92 -10.87 8.06
C THR A 71 4.25 -11.01 9.42
N VAL A 72 3.41 -10.06 9.81
CA VAL A 72 2.63 -10.13 11.06
C VAL A 72 1.71 -11.35 11.05
N LEU A 73 1.04 -11.64 9.94
CA LEU A 73 0.17 -12.82 9.80
C LEU A 73 0.96 -14.12 9.98
N ARG A 74 2.12 -14.25 9.33
CA ARG A 74 3.01 -15.41 9.50
C ARG A 74 3.45 -15.59 10.95
N LEU A 75 3.88 -14.52 11.61
CA LEU A 75 4.30 -14.57 13.02
C LEU A 75 3.15 -14.95 13.97
N GLY A 76 1.93 -14.49 13.69
CA GLY A 76 0.73 -14.82 14.46
C GLY A 76 0.32 -16.29 14.32
N GLN A 77 0.42 -16.86 13.11
CA GLN A 77 0.18 -18.28 12.86
C GLN A 77 1.18 -19.17 13.61
N VAL A 78 2.48 -18.85 13.53
CA VAL A 78 3.52 -19.57 14.27
C VAL A 78 3.25 -19.61 15.78
N ARG A 79 2.75 -18.51 16.36
CA ARG A 79 2.38 -18.47 17.79
C ARG A 79 1.18 -19.36 18.13
N SER A 80 0.24 -19.50 17.20
CA SER A 80 -0.99 -20.27 17.39
C SER A 80 -0.75 -21.77 17.22
N ASP A 81 0.19 -22.17 16.36
CA ASP A 81 0.56 -23.57 16.12
C ASP A 81 1.48 -24.16 17.21
N MET A 82 2.08 -23.30 18.05
CA MET A 82 2.95 -23.67 19.16
C MET A 82 2.24 -23.79 20.52
N SER A 83 0.94 -23.49 20.59
CA SER A 83 0.09 -23.58 21.79
C SER A 83 -0.79 -24.81 21.75
#